data_AF-A0AAU8JQZ2-F1
#
_entry.id   AF-A0AAU8JQZ2-F1
#
_cell.length_a   1.000
_cell.length_b   1.000
_cell.length_c   1.000
_cell.angle_alpha   90.00
_cell.angle_beta   90.00
_cell.angle_gamma   90.00
#
_symmetry.space_group_name_H-M   'P 1'
#
loop_
_entity.id
_entity.type
_entity.pdbx_description
1 polymer ?
#
loop_
_entity_poly.entity_id
_entity_poly.type
_entity_poly.pdbx_seq_one_letter_code
_entity_poly.pdbx_strand_id
1 'polypeptide(L)'
;MTPFRLRFVCTANLCRSPLAERITELRMPSSAGRPWLTVTSAGTHGQDGLPMHPPAAELLARIGADPAGFTSRRLTAAMVAGDDLVLTAELAHRDTVIALCPAASRRTFLLREFARLVRHPPVTAGLPPPPGAGGPPAGPAARARGVVAAAARYRGRVPWQEPALDEIADPDGTPAMLTACAEAVDNAVTWIVTALAGPPPKPATTVPVQTIVPIDGRDFRP
;
A
#
# COMPACT_ATOMS: atom_id res chain seq x y z
N MET A 1 -1.97 17.58 -15.84
CA MET A 1 -2.67 17.25 -14.58
C MET A 1 -1.67 16.58 -13.65
N THR A 2 -1.63 16.93 -12.37
CA THR A 2 -0.72 16.32 -11.39
C THR A 2 -1.13 14.87 -11.07
N PRO A 3 -0.17 13.93 -11.04
CA PRO A 3 -0.47 12.55 -10.69
C PRO A 3 -0.99 12.46 -9.25
N PHE A 4 -1.83 11.46 -9.00
CA PHE A 4 -2.23 11.03 -7.67
C PHE A 4 -1.03 10.40 -6.96
N ARG A 5 -0.74 10.84 -5.73
CA ARG A 5 0.43 10.36 -4.97
C ARG A 5 0.00 9.50 -3.80
N LEU A 6 0.37 8.21 -3.85
CA LEU A 6 0.16 7.23 -2.80
C LEU A 6 1.50 6.93 -2.10
N ARG A 7 1.51 7.00 -0.77
CA ARG A 7 2.65 6.60 0.05
C ARG A 7 2.33 5.50 1.03
N PHE A 8 3.20 4.50 1.10
CA PHE A 8 3.23 3.52 2.19
C PHE A 8 4.25 3.90 3.26
N VAL A 9 3.92 3.67 4.53
CA VAL A 9 4.79 4.01 5.67
C VAL A 9 4.92 2.85 6.64
N CYS A 10 6.16 2.50 7.00
CA CYS A 10 6.49 1.60 8.11
C CYS A 10 7.65 2.18 8.94
N THR A 11 8.35 1.36 9.74
CA THR A 11 9.44 1.82 10.62
C THR A 11 10.68 2.20 9.82
N ALA A 12 11.36 1.22 9.23
CA ALA A 12 12.69 1.39 8.62
C ALA A 12 12.65 1.61 7.10
N ASN A 13 11.50 1.44 6.46
CA ASN A 13 11.36 1.40 5.00
C ASN A 13 12.15 0.28 4.31
N LEU A 14 12.20 -0.91 4.91
CA LEU A 14 12.98 -2.04 4.36
C LEU A 14 12.12 -3.28 4.04
N CYS A 15 10.93 -3.42 4.61
CA CYS A 15 10.11 -4.63 4.47
C CYS A 15 8.63 -4.34 4.15
N ARG A 16 7.80 -3.99 5.14
CA ARG A 16 6.34 -3.80 4.98
C ARG A 16 5.94 -2.76 3.93
N SER A 17 6.48 -1.54 4.03
CA SER A 17 6.10 -0.48 3.09
C SER A 17 6.70 -0.66 1.69
N PRO A 18 7.95 -1.17 1.51
CA PRO A 18 8.42 -1.55 0.18
C PRO A 18 7.65 -2.71 -0.46
N LEU A 19 7.24 -3.72 0.34
CA LEU A 19 6.34 -4.78 -0.14
C LEU A 19 5.05 -4.18 -0.70
N ALA A 20 4.41 -3.28 0.05
CA ALA A 20 3.17 -2.64 -0.38
C ALA A 20 3.33 -1.77 -1.64
N GLU A 21 4.44 -1.05 -1.76
CA GLU A 21 4.78 -0.28 -2.96
C GLU A 21 4.84 -1.19 -4.20
N ARG A 22 5.66 -2.25 -4.15
CA ARG A 22 5.89 -3.15 -5.29
C ARG A 22 4.69 -4.01 -5.62
N ILE A 23 3.97 -4.50 -4.60
CA ILE A 23 2.73 -5.25 -4.82
C ILE A 23 1.66 -4.35 -5.45
N THR A 24 1.58 -3.07 -5.07
CA THR A 24 0.68 -2.13 -5.75
C THR A 24 1.03 -1.99 -7.22
N GLU A 25 2.31 -1.79 -7.55
CA GLU A 25 2.77 -1.71 -8.95
C GLU A 25 2.47 -2.97 -9.76
N LEU A 26 2.58 -4.16 -9.15
CA LEU A 26 2.22 -5.45 -9.75
C LEU A 26 0.71 -5.56 -10.00
N ARG A 27 -0.11 -5.11 -9.06
CA ARG A 27 -1.57 -5.23 -9.12
C ARG A 27 -2.24 -4.17 -10.00
N MET A 28 -1.53 -3.10 -10.37
CA MET A 28 -2.09 -2.06 -11.24
C MET A 28 -2.44 -2.58 -12.64
N PRO A 29 -3.69 -2.40 -13.13
CA PRO A 29 -4.07 -2.87 -14.44
C PRO A 29 -3.40 -2.07 -15.56
N SER A 30 -2.94 -2.75 -16.61
CA SER A 30 -2.30 -2.13 -17.78
C SER A 30 -3.20 -1.10 -18.48
N SER A 31 -4.53 -1.31 -18.42
CA SER A 31 -5.54 -0.41 -18.99
C SER A 31 -5.74 0.90 -18.24
N ALA A 32 -5.26 1.02 -16.99
CA ALA A 32 -5.42 2.25 -16.23
C ALA A 32 -4.49 3.38 -16.70
N GLY A 33 -3.46 3.07 -17.49
CA GLY A 33 -2.38 4.00 -17.81
C GLY A 33 -1.54 4.34 -16.57
N ARG A 34 -0.21 4.32 -16.66
CA ARG A 34 0.65 4.62 -15.49
C ARG A 34 0.90 6.12 -15.15
N PRO A 35 0.68 7.13 -16.02
CA PRO A 35 1.16 8.49 -15.72
C PRO A 35 0.32 9.22 -14.67
N TRP A 36 -0.82 8.68 -14.24
CA TRP A 36 -1.70 9.33 -13.27
C TRP A 36 -1.46 8.91 -11.82
N LEU A 37 -0.70 7.84 -11.54
CA LEU A 37 -0.45 7.33 -10.20
C LEU A 37 1.05 7.27 -9.95
N THR A 38 1.49 7.85 -8.84
CA THR A 38 2.83 7.67 -8.29
C THR A 38 2.73 6.93 -6.96
N VAL A 39 3.33 5.75 -6.89
CA VAL A 39 3.42 4.95 -5.66
C VAL A 39 4.82 5.11 -5.09
N THR A 40 4.92 5.37 -3.79
CA THR A 40 6.21 5.47 -3.09
C THR A 40 6.09 4.89 -1.69
N SER A 41 7.21 4.67 -1.02
CA SER A 41 7.24 4.34 0.40
C SER A 41 8.34 5.09 1.15
N ALA A 42 8.16 5.20 2.47
CA ALA A 42 9.12 5.81 3.39
C ALA A 42 9.01 5.21 4.81
N GLY A 43 9.96 5.54 5.68
CA GLY A 43 10.05 4.99 7.03
C GLY A 43 10.07 6.08 8.09
N THR A 44 9.32 5.91 9.19
CA THR A 44 9.34 6.87 10.31
C THR A 44 10.72 7.00 10.95
N HIS A 45 11.48 5.89 10.95
CA HIS A 45 12.87 5.77 11.35
C HIS A 45 13.73 5.24 10.19
N GLY A 46 13.31 5.54 8.95
CA GLY A 46 14.05 5.15 7.76
C GLY A 46 15.41 5.82 7.70
N GLN A 47 16.37 5.12 7.11
CA GLN A 47 17.64 5.67 6.65
C GLN A 47 17.58 5.79 5.13
N ASP A 48 18.10 6.86 4.55
CA ASP A 48 18.12 7.02 3.10
C ASP A 48 19.18 6.11 2.47
N GLY A 49 18.89 5.52 1.31
CA GLY A 49 19.90 4.86 0.48
C GLY A 49 20.09 3.36 0.70
N LEU A 50 19.40 2.74 1.67
CA LEU A 50 19.55 1.30 1.92
C LEU A 50 18.75 0.48 0.90
N PRO A 51 19.23 -0.72 0.55
CA PRO A 51 18.47 -1.66 -0.25
C PRO A 51 17.28 -2.22 0.54
N MET A 52 16.34 -2.86 -0.16
CA MET A 52 15.26 -3.59 0.49
C MET A 52 15.84 -4.73 1.34
N HIS A 53 15.16 -5.11 2.42
CA HIS A 53 15.51 -6.29 3.19
C HIS A 53 15.57 -7.53 2.26
N PRO A 54 16.71 -8.26 2.18
CA PRO A 54 16.90 -9.26 1.13
C PRO A 54 15.82 -10.34 1.06
N PRO A 55 15.38 -10.95 2.18
CA PRO A 55 14.25 -11.88 2.16
C PRO A 55 12.96 -11.30 1.56
N ALA A 56 12.69 -10.00 1.77
CA ALA A 56 11.52 -9.33 1.20
C ALA A 56 11.65 -9.12 -0.31
N ALA A 57 12.86 -8.76 -0.78
CA ALA A 57 13.15 -8.65 -2.21
C ALA A 57 13.02 -10.00 -2.93
N GLU A 58 13.52 -11.08 -2.33
CA GLU A 58 13.35 -12.44 -2.87
C GLU A 58 11.89 -12.87 -2.90
N LEU A 59 11.11 -12.55 -1.87
CA LEU A 59 9.68 -12.84 -1.85
C LEU A 59 8.97 -12.12 -3.00
N LEU A 60 9.25 -10.83 -3.22
CA LEU A 60 8.68 -10.08 -4.34
C LEU A 60 8.98 -10.73 -5.69
N ALA A 61 10.24 -11.12 -5.91
CA ALA A 61 10.64 -11.82 -7.14
C ALA A 61 9.84 -13.12 -7.34
N ARG A 62 9.61 -13.90 -6.28
CA ARG A 62 8.82 -15.15 -6.33
C ARG A 62 7.35 -14.93 -6.70
N ILE A 63 6.77 -13.80 -6.33
CA ILE A 63 5.37 -13.46 -6.66
C ILE A 63 5.24 -12.65 -7.95
N GLY A 64 6.34 -12.46 -8.69
CA GLY A 64 6.36 -11.76 -9.98
C GLY A 64 6.44 -10.24 -9.90
N ALA A 65 6.72 -9.67 -8.73
CA ALA A 65 7.03 -8.25 -8.57
C ALA A 65 8.53 -7.98 -8.76
N ASP A 66 8.87 -6.79 -9.24
CA ASP A 66 10.27 -6.37 -9.42
C ASP A 66 10.79 -5.64 -8.16
N PRO A 67 11.81 -6.18 -7.46
CA PRO A 67 12.43 -5.49 -6.34
C PRO A 67 13.46 -4.42 -6.78
N ALA A 68 13.90 -4.42 -8.04
CA ALA A 68 15.01 -3.61 -8.52
C ALA A 68 14.73 -2.09 -8.44
N GLY A 69 15.80 -1.31 -8.31
CA GLY A 69 15.72 0.15 -8.24
C GLY A 69 15.06 0.70 -6.98
N PHE A 70 14.76 -0.14 -5.99
CA PHE A 70 14.28 0.31 -4.68
C PHE A 70 15.43 0.97 -3.89
N THR A 71 15.13 2.05 -3.19
CA THR A 71 16.00 2.63 -2.17
C THR A 71 15.15 3.17 -1.03
N SER A 72 15.58 2.89 0.20
CA SER A 72 14.86 3.34 1.39
C SER A 72 14.93 4.86 1.54
N ARG A 73 13.91 5.41 2.19
CA ARG A 73 13.77 6.85 2.43
C ARG A 73 13.24 7.12 3.83
N ARG A 74 13.78 8.14 4.49
CA ARG A 74 13.21 8.68 5.72
C ARG A 74 11.97 9.50 5.41
N LEU A 75 10.90 9.27 6.17
CA LEU A 75 9.68 10.03 6.08
C LEU A 75 9.93 11.49 6.49
N THR A 76 9.42 12.44 5.70
CA THR A 76 9.50 13.87 6.00
C THR A 76 8.14 14.54 5.91
N ALA A 77 7.99 15.71 6.54
CA ALA A 77 6.76 16.50 6.46
C ALA A 77 6.44 16.95 5.03
N ALA A 78 7.46 17.34 4.24
CA ALA A 78 7.30 17.76 2.84
C ALA A 78 6.77 16.62 1.95
N MET A 79 7.32 15.41 2.16
CA MET A 79 6.79 14.19 1.56
C MET A 79 5.31 14.04 1.88
N VAL A 80 4.94 14.02 3.17
CA VAL A 80 3.55 13.81 3.61
C VAL A 80 2.64 14.89 3.04
N ALA A 81 3.04 16.16 3.08
CA ALA A 81 2.26 17.29 2.59
C ALA A 81 1.86 17.15 1.11
N GLY A 82 2.73 16.56 0.29
CA GLY A 82 2.51 16.36 -1.14
C GLY A 82 1.68 15.14 -1.52
N ASP A 83 1.32 14.25 -0.61
CA ASP A 83 0.57 13.04 -0.96
C ASP A 83 -0.95 13.25 -0.98
N ASP A 84 -1.63 12.51 -1.87
CA ASP A 84 -3.08 12.43 -1.87
C ASP A 84 -3.60 11.34 -0.92
N LEU A 85 -2.79 10.31 -0.64
CA LEU A 85 -3.10 9.19 0.26
C LEU A 85 -1.83 8.65 0.93
N VAL A 86 -1.88 8.48 2.25
CA VAL A 86 -0.83 7.85 3.06
C VAL A 86 -1.41 6.60 3.75
N LEU A 87 -0.77 5.46 3.56
CA LEU A 87 -1.17 4.18 4.13
C LEU A 87 -0.05 3.68 5.05
N THR A 88 -0.42 3.39 6.29
CA THR A 88 0.52 3.08 7.36
C THR A 88 0.40 1.62 7.79
N ALA A 89 1.53 1.00 8.15
CA ALA A 89 1.54 -0.40 8.59
C ALA A 89 0.98 -0.56 10.01
N GLU A 90 1.15 0.43 10.89
CA GLU A 90 0.74 0.37 12.30
C GLU A 90 0.24 1.74 12.76
N LEU A 91 -0.45 1.77 13.89
CA LEU A 91 -1.01 2.98 14.48
C LEU A 91 0.08 4.00 14.82
N ALA A 92 1.21 3.56 15.38
CA ALA A 92 2.33 4.44 15.70
C ALA A 92 2.91 5.14 14.45
N HIS A 93 2.87 4.48 13.29
CA HIS A 93 3.26 5.10 12.02
C HIS A 93 2.28 6.19 11.60
N ARG A 94 0.97 5.94 11.76
CA ARG A 94 -0.06 6.96 11.51
C ARG A 94 0.14 8.16 12.43
N ASP A 95 0.37 7.92 13.72
CA ASP A 95 0.57 9.00 14.70
C ASP A 95 1.79 9.85 14.34
N THR A 96 2.88 9.22 13.88
CA THR A 96 4.06 9.93 13.36
C THR A 96 3.71 10.78 12.13
N VAL A 97 2.95 10.24 11.17
CA VAL A 97 2.51 10.98 9.98
C VAL A 97 1.68 12.22 10.37
N ILE A 98 0.76 12.07 11.33
CA ILE A 98 -0.09 13.16 11.80
C ILE A 98 0.71 14.21 12.58
N ALA A 99 1.68 13.78 13.39
CA ALA A 99 2.58 14.69 14.09
C ALA A 99 3.42 15.54 13.11
N LEU A 100 3.89 14.93 12.01
CA LEU A 100 4.63 15.64 10.95
C LEU A 100 3.74 16.58 10.12
N CYS A 101 2.49 16.21 9.88
CA CYS A 101 1.56 16.99 9.06
C CYS A 101 0.10 16.77 9.51
N PRO A 102 -0.41 17.58 10.46
CA PRO A 102 -1.77 17.42 10.99
C PRO A 102 -2.87 17.50 9.91
N ALA A 103 -2.64 18.29 8.85
CA ALA A 103 -3.54 18.42 7.71
C ALA A 103 -3.73 17.12 6.92
N ALA A 104 -2.83 16.14 7.07
CA ALA A 104 -2.91 14.84 6.41
C ALA A 104 -3.89 13.84 7.07
N SER A 105 -4.50 14.20 8.21
CA SER A 105 -5.41 13.32 8.99
C SER A 105 -6.55 12.68 8.18
N ARG A 106 -7.12 13.43 7.23
CA ARG A 106 -8.21 12.94 6.35
C ARG A 106 -7.75 12.05 5.21
N ARG A 107 -6.44 11.96 4.98
CA ARG A 107 -5.83 11.17 3.90
C ARG A 107 -4.79 10.17 4.40
N THR A 108 -4.73 9.93 5.71
CA THR A 108 -3.82 8.96 6.33
C THR A 108 -4.61 7.88 7.05
N PHE A 109 -4.41 6.61 6.67
CA PHE A 109 -5.14 5.45 7.20
C PHE A 109 -4.15 4.31 7.54
N LEU A 110 -4.57 3.35 8.35
CA LEU A 110 -3.93 2.04 8.31
C LEU A 110 -4.21 1.35 6.97
N LEU A 111 -3.30 0.50 6.50
CA LEU A 111 -3.45 -0.17 5.22
C LEU A 111 -4.76 -0.98 5.15
N ARG A 112 -5.02 -1.81 6.16
CA ARG A 112 -6.23 -2.66 6.20
C ARG A 112 -7.49 -1.86 6.53
N GLU A 113 -7.37 -0.79 7.32
CA GLU A 113 -8.47 0.15 7.57
C GLU A 113 -8.98 0.73 6.24
N PHE A 114 -8.07 1.25 5.40
CA PHE A 114 -8.46 1.82 4.11
C PHE A 114 -9.07 0.76 3.18
N ALA A 115 -8.47 -0.44 3.11
CA ALA A 115 -9.02 -1.56 2.35
C ALA A 115 -10.44 -1.93 2.81
N ARG A 116 -10.71 -1.94 4.12
CA ARG A 116 -12.04 -2.19 4.68
C ARG A 116 -13.03 -1.07 4.33
N LEU A 117 -12.60 0.19 4.39
CA LEU A 117 -13.44 1.34 4.04
C LEU A 117 -13.86 1.30 2.57
N VAL A 118 -12.93 1.05 1.64
CA VAL A 118 -13.28 1.04 0.20
C VAL A 118 -14.15 -0.15 -0.22
N ARG A 119 -14.22 -1.19 0.60
CA ARG A 119 -15.16 -2.32 0.44
C ARG A 119 -16.58 -1.99 0.92
N HIS A 120 -16.75 -0.95 1.72
CA HIS A 120 -18.05 -0.54 2.21
C HIS A 120 -18.83 0.13 1.07
N PRO A 121 -19.98 -0.40 0.61
CA PRO A 121 -20.61 0.04 -0.64
C PRO A 121 -20.86 1.55 -0.74
N PRO A 122 -21.31 2.25 0.31
CA PRO A 122 -21.43 3.71 0.32
C PRO A 122 -20.16 4.53 0.02
N VAL A 123 -18.95 3.97 0.18
CA VAL A 123 -17.69 4.69 -0.10
C VAL A 123 -17.43 4.80 -1.60
N THR A 124 -17.80 3.78 -2.36
CA THR A 124 -17.61 3.74 -3.81
C THR A 124 -18.89 4.04 -4.58
N ALA A 125 -20.05 3.99 -3.92
CA ALA A 125 -21.34 4.39 -4.48
C ALA A 125 -21.33 5.88 -4.87
N GLY A 126 -21.64 6.17 -6.13
CA GLY A 126 -21.70 7.54 -6.66
C GLY A 126 -20.36 8.09 -7.18
N LEU A 127 -19.27 7.33 -7.08
CA LEU A 127 -18.03 7.67 -7.80
C LEU A 127 -18.17 7.31 -9.29
N PRO A 128 -17.55 8.07 -10.21
CA PRO A 128 -17.42 7.65 -11.60
C PRO A 128 -16.83 6.24 -11.70
N PRO A 129 -17.11 5.49 -12.77
CA PRO A 129 -16.51 4.17 -12.94
C PRO A 129 -14.98 4.29 -13.05
N PRO A 130 -14.22 3.24 -12.72
CA PRO A 130 -12.77 3.24 -12.82
C PRO A 130 -12.28 3.50 -14.26
N PRO A 131 -11.01 3.92 -14.43
CA PRO A 131 -10.40 4.11 -15.75
C PRO A 131 -10.59 2.89 -16.65
N GLY A 132 -10.90 3.10 -17.92
CA GLY A 132 -11.12 2.01 -18.89
C GLY A 132 -12.54 1.42 -18.89
N ALA A 133 -13.43 1.83 -17.97
CA ALA A 133 -14.83 1.39 -17.92
C ALA A 133 -15.82 2.40 -18.58
N GLY A 134 -15.33 3.35 -19.40
CA GLY A 134 -16.18 4.19 -20.26
C GLY A 134 -16.89 5.39 -19.61
N GLY A 135 -16.39 5.96 -18.51
CA GLY A 135 -17.03 7.09 -17.78
C GLY A 135 -16.48 8.50 -18.07
N PRO A 136 -17.18 9.56 -17.58
CA PRO A 136 -16.87 10.97 -17.85
C PRO A 136 -15.51 11.48 -17.28
N PRO A 137 -15.01 12.65 -17.74
CA PRO A 137 -13.58 12.96 -17.88
C PRO A 137 -12.87 13.50 -16.63
N ALA A 138 -13.36 13.26 -15.41
CA ALA A 138 -12.64 13.72 -14.20
C ALA A 138 -11.20 13.14 -14.12
N GLY A 139 -10.93 12.09 -14.87
CA GLY A 139 -9.61 11.48 -15.00
C GLY A 139 -9.31 10.57 -13.80
N PRO A 140 -8.46 9.56 -13.99
CA PRO A 140 -8.15 8.57 -12.96
C PRO A 140 -7.73 9.17 -11.61
N ALA A 141 -6.89 10.21 -11.63
CA ALA A 141 -6.38 10.86 -10.44
C ALA A 141 -7.47 11.60 -9.63
N ALA A 142 -8.41 12.30 -10.28
CA ALA A 142 -9.48 12.97 -9.55
C ALA A 142 -10.45 11.96 -8.93
N ARG A 143 -10.72 10.86 -9.65
CA ARG A 143 -11.50 9.75 -9.09
C ARG A 143 -10.84 9.17 -7.85
N ALA A 144 -9.54 8.91 -7.88
CA ALA A 144 -8.78 8.43 -6.72
C ALA A 144 -8.88 9.38 -5.51
N ARG A 145 -8.78 10.70 -5.73
CA ARG A 145 -9.03 11.70 -4.66
C ARG A 145 -10.46 11.63 -4.12
N GLY A 146 -11.45 11.38 -4.98
CA GLY A 146 -12.84 11.14 -4.58
C GLY A 146 -13.00 9.93 -3.67
N VAL A 147 -12.31 8.81 -3.96
CA VAL A 147 -12.29 7.61 -3.09
C VAL A 147 -11.74 7.96 -1.71
N VAL A 148 -10.63 8.69 -1.64
CA VAL A 148 -10.02 9.11 -0.36
C VAL A 148 -10.96 9.99 0.45
N ALA A 149 -11.56 11.00 -0.20
CA ALA A 149 -12.52 11.90 0.45
C ALA A 149 -13.75 11.15 0.97
N ALA A 150 -14.26 10.19 0.21
CA ALA A 150 -15.38 9.34 0.63
C ALA A 150 -14.97 8.44 1.81
N ALA A 151 -13.82 7.76 1.75
CA ALA A 151 -13.31 6.93 2.84
C ALA A 151 -13.17 7.74 4.14
N ALA A 152 -12.64 8.97 4.07
CA ALA A 152 -12.52 9.87 5.21
C ALA A 152 -13.90 10.22 5.82
N ARG A 153 -14.91 10.48 4.98
CA ARG A 153 -16.29 10.79 5.41
C ARG A 153 -16.96 9.60 6.09
N TYR A 154 -16.69 8.38 5.63
CA TYR A 154 -17.31 7.16 6.14
C TYR A 154 -16.51 6.46 7.24
N ARG A 155 -15.30 6.94 7.58
CA ARG A 155 -14.46 6.38 8.65
C ARG A 155 -15.21 6.17 9.97
N GLY A 156 -16.11 7.10 10.34
CA GLY A 156 -16.96 7.00 11.54
C GLY A 156 -18.34 6.36 11.34
N ARG A 157 -18.61 5.78 10.16
CA ARG A 157 -19.91 5.19 9.79
C ARG A 157 -19.81 3.71 9.42
N VAL A 158 -18.60 3.22 9.11
CA VAL A 158 -18.32 1.79 8.97
C VAL A 158 -18.18 1.20 10.38
N PRO A 159 -18.63 -0.05 10.63
CA PRO A 159 -18.49 -0.69 11.92
C PRO A 159 -17.07 -0.53 12.48
N TRP A 160 -17.02 -0.12 13.74
CA TRP A 160 -15.75 0.05 14.43
C TRP A 160 -15.02 -1.28 14.54
N GLN A 161 -13.70 -1.20 14.46
CA GLN A 161 -12.80 -2.32 14.63
C GLN A 161 -11.61 -1.85 15.47
N GLU A 162 -11.10 -2.72 16.33
CA GLU A 162 -9.88 -2.46 17.09
C GLU A 162 -8.72 -2.17 16.12
N PRO A 163 -7.99 -1.05 16.29
CA PRO A 163 -6.90 -0.68 15.39
C PRO A 163 -5.85 -1.78 15.20
N ALA A 164 -5.55 -2.56 16.24
CA ALA A 164 -4.61 -3.68 16.20
C ALA A 164 -4.98 -4.74 15.13
N LEU A 165 -6.27 -4.88 14.80
CA LEU A 165 -6.73 -5.78 13.75
C LEU A 165 -6.51 -5.23 12.34
N ASP A 166 -6.29 -3.92 12.20
CA ASP A 166 -6.00 -3.25 10.94
C ASP A 166 -4.48 -3.04 10.72
N GLU A 167 -3.65 -3.36 11.71
CA GLU A 167 -2.19 -3.30 11.58
C GLU A 167 -1.64 -4.46 10.74
N ILE A 168 -0.48 -4.21 10.15
CA ILE A 168 0.38 -5.18 9.48
C ILE A 168 1.55 -5.44 10.41
N ALA A 169 1.52 -6.62 11.05
CA ALA A 169 2.55 -7.07 11.97
C ALA A 169 3.95 -6.94 11.35
N ASP A 170 4.92 -6.45 12.12
CA ASP A 170 6.30 -6.44 11.70
C ASP A 170 6.84 -7.87 11.62
N PRO A 171 7.31 -8.35 10.47
CA PRO A 171 7.92 -9.66 10.42
C PRO A 171 9.21 -9.66 11.21
N ASP A 172 9.34 -10.59 12.16
CA ASP A 172 10.52 -10.85 12.98
C ASP A 172 11.72 -11.43 12.19
N GLY A 173 11.69 -11.33 10.87
CA GLY A 173 12.67 -11.91 9.95
C GLY A 173 12.42 -13.37 9.60
N THR A 174 11.48 -14.06 10.27
CA THR A 174 11.16 -15.45 9.89
C THR A 174 10.46 -15.49 8.52
N PRO A 175 10.73 -16.53 7.70
CA PRO A 175 10.04 -16.70 6.42
C PRO A 175 8.52 -16.73 6.56
N ALA A 176 8.00 -17.38 7.62
CA ALA A 176 6.57 -17.49 7.86
C ALA A 176 5.92 -16.13 8.12
N MET A 177 6.52 -15.29 8.96
CA MET A 177 5.98 -13.95 9.23
C MET A 177 6.11 -13.01 8.04
N LEU A 178 7.20 -13.14 7.26
CA LEU A 178 7.35 -12.37 6.03
C LEU A 178 6.29 -12.74 4.97
N THR A 179 6.01 -14.03 4.82
CA THR A 179 4.92 -14.56 3.98
C THR A 179 3.56 -14.03 4.44
N ALA A 180 3.24 -14.14 5.74
CA ALA A 180 1.99 -13.63 6.29
C ALA A 180 1.85 -12.10 6.11
N CYS A 181 2.95 -11.35 6.29
CA CYS A 181 3.00 -9.92 6.01
C CYS A 181 2.67 -9.61 4.54
N ALA A 182 3.31 -10.31 3.60
CA ALA A 182 3.07 -10.13 2.17
C ALA A 182 1.62 -10.47 1.78
N GLU A 183 1.04 -11.54 2.34
CA GLU A 183 -0.37 -11.89 2.13
C GLU A 183 -1.33 -10.82 2.65
N ALA A 184 -1.08 -10.31 3.86
CA ALA A 184 -1.91 -9.25 4.43
C ALA A 184 -1.85 -7.97 3.58
N VAL A 185 -0.66 -7.62 3.09
CA VAL A 185 -0.44 -6.50 2.17
C VAL A 185 -1.16 -6.72 0.85
N ASP A 186 -0.97 -7.87 0.21
CA ASP A 186 -1.55 -8.17 -1.11
C ASP A 186 -3.08 -8.19 -1.08
N ASN A 187 -3.67 -8.79 -0.04
CA ASN A 187 -5.11 -8.77 0.17
C ASN A 187 -5.65 -7.35 0.28
N ALA A 188 -4.99 -6.48 1.08
CA ALA A 188 -5.42 -5.10 1.23
C ALA A 188 -5.23 -4.30 -0.07
N VAL A 189 -4.06 -4.40 -0.69
CA VAL A 189 -3.72 -3.71 -1.94
C VAL A 189 -4.68 -4.08 -3.07
N THR A 190 -5.09 -5.35 -3.18
CA THR A 190 -6.05 -5.81 -4.18
C THR A 190 -7.36 -5.01 -4.12
N TRP A 191 -7.92 -4.81 -2.93
CA TRP A 191 -9.14 -4.01 -2.75
C TRP A 191 -8.91 -2.53 -3.06
N ILE A 192 -7.75 -2.00 -2.66
CA ILE A 192 -7.39 -0.60 -2.87
C ILE A 192 -7.22 -0.31 -4.35
N VAL A 193 -6.44 -1.12 -5.07
CA VAL A 193 -6.26 -0.99 -6.53
C VAL A 193 -7.59 -1.14 -7.24
N THR A 194 -8.42 -2.11 -6.86
CA THR A 194 -9.78 -2.27 -7.42
C THR A 194 -10.59 -0.98 -7.25
N ALA A 195 -10.57 -0.40 -6.06
CA ALA A 195 -11.29 0.82 -5.76
C ALA A 195 -10.74 2.04 -6.51
N LEU A 196 -9.43 2.14 -6.75
CA LEU A 196 -8.77 3.30 -7.38
C LEU A 196 -8.71 3.21 -8.91
N ALA A 197 -8.39 2.05 -9.46
CA ALA A 197 -8.00 1.84 -10.85
C ALA A 197 -8.87 0.80 -11.60
N GLY A 198 -9.77 0.11 -10.91
CA GLY A 198 -10.51 -1.02 -11.47
C GLY A 198 -9.83 -2.37 -11.18
N PRO A 199 -10.46 -3.49 -11.56
CA PRO A 199 -10.00 -4.82 -11.16
C PRO A 199 -8.55 -5.06 -11.62
N PRO A 200 -7.71 -5.65 -10.75
CA PRO A 200 -6.32 -5.96 -11.10
C PRO A 200 -6.25 -6.98 -12.25
N PRO A 201 -5.12 -7.07 -12.96
CA PRO A 201 -4.93 -8.08 -13.99
C PRO A 201 -5.07 -9.48 -13.39
N LYS A 202 -5.62 -10.44 -14.16
CA LYS A 202 -5.63 -11.84 -13.76
C LYS A 202 -4.18 -12.29 -13.52
N PRO A 203 -3.86 -12.96 -12.40
CA PRO A 203 -2.50 -13.45 -12.16
C PRO A 203 -2.08 -14.39 -13.30
N ALA A 204 -0.90 -14.17 -13.87
CA ALA A 204 -0.37 -14.96 -15.00
C ALA A 204 -0.09 -16.42 -14.61
N THR A 205 0.14 -16.67 -13.32
CA THR A 205 0.33 -17.98 -12.71
C THR A 205 0.14 -17.80 -11.21
N THR A 206 -0.85 -18.44 -10.62
CA THR A 206 -1.03 -18.46 -9.16
C THR A 206 0.03 -19.38 -8.55
N VAL A 207 1.17 -18.81 -8.14
CA VAL A 207 1.84 -19.34 -6.95
C VAL A 207 1.22 -18.59 -5.78
N PRO A 208 0.27 -19.18 -5.04
CA PRO A 208 -0.18 -18.55 -3.82
C PRO A 208 1.04 -18.37 -2.91
N VAL A 209 1.10 -17.24 -2.20
CA VAL A 209 2.19 -16.92 -1.25
C VAL A 209 2.39 -18.09 -0.26
N GLN A 210 1.33 -18.85 0.02
CA GLN A 210 1.28 -20.11 0.78
C GLN A 210 2.16 -21.27 0.26
N THR A 211 2.63 -21.27 -0.99
CA THR A 211 3.44 -22.38 -1.56
C THR A 211 4.95 -22.13 -1.46
N ILE A 212 5.36 -21.01 -0.84
CA ILE A 212 6.79 -20.70 -0.65
C ILE A 212 7.31 -21.55 0.53
N VAL A 213 7.92 -22.69 0.21
CA VAL A 213 8.68 -23.53 1.16
C VAL A 213 9.89 -22.74 1.66
N PRO A 214 10.21 -22.75 2.99
CA PRO A 214 11.40 -22.10 3.48
C PRO A 214 12.66 -22.74 2.89
N ILE A 215 13.61 -21.91 2.47
CA ILE A 215 14.98 -22.35 2.15
C ILE A 215 15.64 -22.72 3.48
N ASP A 216 16.27 -23.89 3.53
CA ASP A 216 16.97 -24.41 4.71
C ASP A 216 17.91 -23.35 5.30
N GLY A 217 17.76 -23.12 6.61
CA GLY A 217 18.42 -22.04 7.36
C GLY A 217 19.91 -22.24 7.59
N ARG A 218 20.70 -22.36 6.52
CA ARG A 218 22.16 -22.29 6.59
C ARG A 218 22.63 -21.06 5.83
N ASP A 219 23.44 -20.28 6.53
CA ASP A 219 24.27 -19.18 6.05
C ASP A 219 23.63 -17.80 6.00
N PHE A 220 23.16 -17.33 7.17
CA PHE A 220 23.29 -15.91 7.50
C PHE A 220 23.81 -15.77 8.94
N ARG A 221 25.06 -15.33 9.07
CA ARG A 221 25.63 -14.75 10.30
C ARG A 221 26.14 -13.33 9.97
N PRO A 222 26.10 -12.42 10.94
CA PRO A 222 26.17 -10.96 10.74
C PRO A 222 27.49 -10.47 10.14
#